data_AF-A0A2A6P037-F1
#
_entry.id   AF-A0A2A6P037-F1
#
_cell.length_a   1.000
_cell.length_b   1.000
_cell.length_c   1.000
_cell.angle_alpha   90.00
_cell.angle_beta   90.00
_cell.angle_gamma   90.00
#
_symmetry.space_group_name_H-M   'P 1'
#
loop_
_entity.id
_entity.type
_entity.pdbx_description
1 polymer ?
#
loop_
_entity_poly.entity_id
_entity_poly.type
_entity_poly.pdbx_seq_one_letter_code
_entity_poly.pdbx_strand_id
1 'polypeptide(L)'
;MAIISGEHRTTLRLSQGRTKSRASGSRPGQLSVRCLVLPSTRGRVRPSSPPLGKPLTASAGHHTIKGLFVGALGPEALAGVSLVMPLFLTVSAVGQGLGFGLATLLARHLGAGRHSAASAAASTVFAAAVPLGLAFALAVHLVIPFYLEGVFI
;
A
#
# COMPACT_ATOMS: atom_id res chain seq x y z
N MET A 1 -34.34 -61.24 12.30
CA MET A 1 -33.84 -61.99 11.12
C MET A 1 -32.44 -61.48 10.82
N ALA A 2 -31.45 -62.19 11.32
CA ALA A 2 -30.02 -61.92 11.11
C ALA A 2 -29.53 -62.80 9.94
N ILE A 3 -28.70 -62.24 9.06
CA ILE A 3 -27.83 -63.03 8.17
C ILE A 3 -26.40 -62.77 8.59
N ILE A 4 -25.71 -63.88 8.86
CA ILE A 4 -24.36 -64.03 9.38
C ILE A 4 -23.44 -64.36 8.21
N SER A 5 -22.29 -63.70 8.13
CA SER A 5 -21.05 -64.18 7.48
C SER A 5 -19.93 -63.28 8.04
N GLY A 6 -19.09 -63.66 9.01
CA GLY A 6 -18.26 -64.87 9.12
C GLY A 6 -17.13 -64.77 8.08
N GLU A 7 -15.83 -64.72 8.37
CA GLU A 7 -15.03 -64.71 9.59
C GLU A 7 -13.56 -64.48 9.14
N HIS A 8 -12.71 -64.01 10.05
CA HIS A 8 -11.30 -64.40 10.18
C HIS A 8 -10.19 -63.86 9.23
N ARG A 9 -9.56 -62.78 9.72
CA ARG A 9 -8.11 -62.51 9.85
C ARG A 9 -7.09 -63.39 9.09
N THR A 10 -6.12 -62.73 8.44
CA THR A 10 -4.66 -62.73 8.76
C THR A 10 -3.75 -62.83 7.52
N THR A 11 -3.34 -61.69 6.94
CA THR A 11 -2.05 -61.46 6.25
C THR A 11 -1.83 -59.94 6.15
N LEU A 12 -1.25 -59.26 7.14
CA LEU A 12 0.20 -59.04 7.29
C LEU A 12 0.94 -58.87 5.94
N ARG A 13 1.00 -57.65 5.40
CA ARG A 13 2.23 -56.81 5.33
C ARG A 13 2.08 -55.59 4.40
N LEU A 14 2.45 -54.43 4.96
CA LEU A 14 3.19 -53.34 4.33
C LEU A 14 2.48 -52.42 3.31
N SER A 15 1.84 -51.39 3.85
CA SER A 15 1.95 -50.00 3.39
C SER A 15 1.38 -49.13 4.52
N GLN A 16 2.09 -48.93 5.65
CA GLN A 16 3.16 -47.94 5.84
C GLN A 16 2.86 -46.64 5.06
N GLY A 17 2.35 -45.56 5.66
CA GLY A 17 2.24 -45.31 7.08
C GLY A 17 1.36 -44.12 7.47
N ARG A 18 0.75 -44.31 8.65
CA ARG A 18 0.66 -43.37 9.78
C ARG A 18 0.27 -41.93 9.45
N THR A 19 -1.03 -41.71 9.54
CA THR A 19 -1.56 -40.73 10.49
C THR A 19 -1.15 -41.12 11.92
N LYS A 20 -0.40 -40.26 12.63
CA LYS A 20 -0.53 -40.14 14.09
C LYS A 20 -0.06 -38.77 14.60
N SER A 21 -1.06 -38.01 15.00
CA SER A 21 -1.02 -36.93 15.98
C SER A 21 -0.14 -37.25 17.21
N ARG A 22 0.78 -36.36 17.58
CA ARG A 22 0.70 -35.53 18.82
C ARG A 22 2.01 -34.78 19.12
N ALA A 23 1.80 -33.48 19.34
CA ALA A 23 2.33 -32.65 20.43
C ALA A 23 3.75 -32.06 20.37
N SER A 24 3.74 -30.73 20.42
CA SER A 24 4.61 -29.83 21.19
C SER A 24 5.99 -29.49 20.63
N GLY A 25 6.12 -28.23 20.18
CA GLY A 25 7.38 -27.62 19.77
C GLY A 25 7.15 -26.27 19.10
N SER A 26 6.79 -25.27 19.91
CA SER A 26 6.66 -23.86 19.55
C SER A 26 7.76 -23.36 18.60
N ARG A 27 7.40 -22.93 17.37
CA ARG A 27 7.90 -21.69 16.72
C ARG A 27 6.85 -21.16 15.72
N PRO A 28 6.12 -20.07 16.03
CA PRO A 28 5.32 -19.35 15.06
C PRO A 28 6.26 -18.43 14.25
N GLY A 29 6.64 -18.82 13.03
CA GLY A 29 7.59 -18.00 12.26
C GLY A 29 8.05 -18.54 10.91
N GLN A 30 7.36 -19.52 10.31
CA GLN A 30 7.71 -20.07 8.99
C GLN A 30 6.60 -19.82 7.94
N LEU A 31 6.00 -18.63 7.98
CA LEU A 31 5.23 -18.14 6.85
C LEU A 31 6.20 -17.71 5.74
N SER A 32 6.54 -18.64 4.86
CA SER A 32 6.82 -18.42 3.43
C SER A 32 7.57 -17.11 3.05
N VAL A 33 8.79 -16.92 3.57
CA VAL A 33 9.74 -15.90 3.05
C VAL A 33 10.42 -16.35 1.74
N ARG A 34 10.01 -17.51 1.20
CA ARG A 34 10.67 -18.18 0.07
C ARG A 34 10.34 -17.61 -1.32
N CYS A 35 9.55 -16.54 -1.41
CA CYS A 35 9.35 -15.79 -2.66
C CYS A 35 10.36 -14.64 -2.86
N LEU A 36 11.25 -14.36 -1.89
CA LEU A 36 12.25 -13.29 -2.01
C LEU A 36 13.67 -13.84 -2.23
N VAL A 37 13.81 -14.96 -2.92
CA VAL A 37 15.08 -15.34 -3.53
C VAL A 37 14.94 -15.07 -5.02
N LEU A 38 15.38 -13.88 -5.43
CA LEU A 38 15.56 -13.52 -6.82
C LEU A 38 16.40 -14.61 -7.51
N PRO A 39 15.90 -15.30 -8.55
CA PRO A 39 16.77 -16.16 -9.36
C PRO A 39 17.82 -15.29 -10.04
N SER A 40 19.08 -15.61 -9.75
CA SER A 40 20.28 -15.03 -10.35
C SER A 40 20.29 -15.27 -11.87
N THR A 41 20.02 -14.18 -12.59
CA THR A 41 20.58 -13.78 -13.90
C THR A 41 21.23 -14.85 -14.79
N ARG A 42 20.46 -15.44 -15.71
CA ARG A 42 21.03 -15.88 -17.02
C ARG A 42 20.00 -16.02 -18.15
N GLY A 43 19.03 -15.10 -18.21
CA GLY A 43 18.24 -14.86 -19.41
C GLY A 43 18.56 -13.45 -19.90
N ARG A 44 18.73 -13.26 -21.21
CA ARG A 44 18.95 -11.94 -21.82
C ARG A 44 17.72 -11.06 -21.57
N VAL A 45 17.73 -10.34 -20.46
CA VAL A 45 16.66 -9.42 -20.07
C VAL A 45 16.80 -8.21 -21.00
N ARG A 46 15.92 -8.10 -22.00
CA ARG A 46 15.68 -6.79 -22.63
C ARG A 46 15.34 -5.82 -21.48
N PRO A 47 15.99 -4.66 -21.35
CA PRO A 47 15.58 -3.67 -20.37
C PRO A 47 14.25 -3.06 -20.84
N SER A 48 13.15 -3.77 -20.64
CA SER A 48 11.79 -3.26 -20.76
C SER A 48 11.30 -2.67 -19.43
N SER A 49 12.10 -2.75 -18.36
CA SER A 49 11.83 -2.04 -17.12
C SER A 49 11.98 -0.54 -17.35
N PRO A 50 10.90 0.27 -17.25
CA PRO A 50 11.04 1.71 -17.29
C PRO A 50 12.02 2.14 -16.19
N PRO A 51 12.91 3.11 -16.44
CA PRO A 51 13.91 3.51 -15.45
C PRO A 51 13.21 4.06 -14.22
N LEU A 52 13.39 3.38 -13.08
CA LEU A 52 12.93 3.80 -11.75
C LEU A 52 13.50 5.17 -11.33
N GLY A 53 14.52 5.68 -12.02
CA GLY A 53 15.12 6.98 -11.72
C GLY A 53 14.19 8.17 -11.93
N LYS A 54 13.26 8.11 -12.90
CA LYS A 54 12.39 9.25 -13.25
C LYS A 54 11.54 9.77 -12.07
N PRO A 55 10.78 8.93 -11.34
CA PRO A 55 9.98 9.40 -10.20
C PRO A 55 10.84 9.89 -9.03
N LEU A 56 12.00 9.25 -8.77
CA LEU A 56 12.87 9.59 -7.66
C LEU A 56 13.58 10.94 -7.89
N THR A 57 14.08 11.18 -9.11
CA THR A 57 14.73 12.44 -9.46
C THR A 57 13.75 13.61 -9.43
N ALA A 58 12.51 13.41 -9.89
CA ALA A 58 11.47 14.46 -9.85
C ALA A 58 11.11 14.86 -8.41
N SER A 59 10.95 13.88 -7.52
CA SER A 59 10.66 14.15 -6.10
C SER A 59 11.80 14.90 -5.41
N ALA A 60 13.06 14.52 -5.67
CA ALA A 60 14.23 15.19 -5.11
C ALA A 60 14.32 16.65 -5.55
N GLY A 61 14.10 16.92 -6.84
CA GLY A 61 14.10 18.29 -7.37
C GLY A 61 13.04 19.18 -6.73
N HIS A 62 11.82 18.66 -6.54
CA HIS A 62 10.75 19.41 -5.88
C HIS A 62 11.13 19.83 -4.45
N HIS A 63 11.68 18.92 -3.64
CA HIS A 63 12.05 19.26 -2.26
C HIS A 63 13.17 20.31 -2.20
N THR A 64 14.15 20.22 -3.10
CA THR A 64 15.24 21.20 -3.22
C THR A 64 14.72 22.59 -3.58
N ILE A 65 13.86 22.71 -4.60
CA ILE A 65 13.31 24.00 -5.02
C ILE A 65 12.48 24.63 -3.90
N LYS A 66 11.67 23.84 -3.20
CA LYS A 66 10.84 24.32 -2.08
C LYS A 66 11.69 24.89 -0.94
N GLY A 67 12.80 24.23 -0.61
CA GLY A 67 13.74 24.70 0.41
C GLY A 67 14.46 25.98 0.01
N LEU A 68 14.90 26.08 -1.25
CA LEU A 68 15.56 27.28 -1.77
C LEU A 68 14.62 28.49 -1.80
N PHE A 69 13.39 28.33 -2.27
CA PHE A 69 12.41 29.41 -2.28
C PHE A 69 12.03 29.87 -0.87
N VAL A 70 11.75 28.94 0.05
CA VAL A 70 11.45 29.27 1.45
C VAL A 70 12.65 29.94 2.14
N GLY A 71 13.87 29.48 1.88
CA GLY A 71 15.08 30.08 2.43
C GLY A 71 15.37 31.48 1.89
N ALA A 72 15.00 31.78 0.64
CA ALA A 72 15.24 33.07 0.01
C ALA A 72 14.23 34.16 0.42
N LEU A 73 13.09 33.79 1.02
CA LEU A 73 12.01 34.71 1.42
C LEU A 73 12.28 35.48 2.73
N GLY A 74 13.42 35.22 3.40
CA GLY A 74 13.82 35.91 4.64
C GLY A 74 13.25 35.26 5.92
N PRO A 75 13.72 35.71 7.11
CA PRO A 75 13.42 35.08 8.39
C PRO A 75 11.93 35.07 8.77
N GLU A 76 11.18 36.12 8.41
CA GLU A 76 9.73 36.20 8.65
C GLU A 76 8.94 35.11 7.90
N ALA A 77 9.33 34.81 6.66
CA ALA A 77 8.66 33.77 5.88
C ALA A 77 8.98 32.36 6.40
N LEU A 78 10.20 32.13 6.88
CA LEU A 78 10.60 30.88 7.53
C LEU A 78 9.82 30.63 8.84
N ALA A 79 9.55 31.69 9.60
CA ALA A 79 8.71 31.61 10.79
C ALA A 79 7.26 31.21 10.44
N GLY A 80 6.66 31.85 9.43
CA GLY A 80 5.33 31.49 8.95
C GLY A 80 5.22 30.05 8.43
N VAL A 81 6.23 29.59 7.68
CA VAL A 81 6.27 28.20 7.16
C VAL A 81 6.35 27.17 8.30
N SER A 82 7.06 27.48 9.39
CA SER A 82 7.18 26.58 10.55
C SER A 82 5.85 26.43 11.31
N LEU A 83 5.03 27.49 11.37
CA LEU A 83 3.68 27.45 11.95
C LEU A 83 2.70 26.63 11.09
N VAL A 84 2.82 26.73 9.77
CA VAL A 84 1.93 26.01 8.83
C VAL A 84 2.34 24.54 8.65
N MET A 85 3.59 24.18 8.95
CA MET A 85 4.12 22.83 8.71
C MET A 85 3.28 21.69 9.31
N PRO A 86 2.82 21.73 10.57
CA PRO A 86 2.01 20.66 11.16
C PRO A 86 0.66 20.48 10.47
N LEU A 87 0.03 21.60 10.08
CA LEU A 87 -1.21 21.58 9.33
C LEU A 87 -0.99 20.98 7.93
N PHE A 88 0.08 21.40 7.26
CA PHE A 88 0.47 20.86 5.95
C PHE A 88 0.72 19.35 6.01
N LEU A 89 1.40 18.85 7.05
CA LEU A 89 1.64 17.42 7.23
C LEU A 89 0.35 16.62 7.42
N THR A 90 -0.60 17.14 8.19
CA THR A 90 -1.90 16.49 8.44
C THR A 90 -2.72 16.37 7.16
N VAL A 91 -2.86 17.49 6.44
CA VAL A 91 -3.57 17.54 5.15
C VAL A 91 -2.88 16.64 4.12
N SER A 92 -1.55 16.68 4.06
CA SER A 92 -0.75 15.85 3.15
C SER A 92 -0.86 14.36 3.47
N ALA A 93 -0.96 13.98 4.75
CA ALA A 93 -1.10 12.58 5.15
C ALA A 93 -2.44 12.00 4.68
N VAL A 94 -3.53 12.74 4.87
CA VAL A 94 -4.87 12.33 4.40
C VAL A 94 -4.90 12.22 2.88
N GLY A 95 -4.38 13.25 2.18
CA GLY A 95 -4.34 13.26 0.72
C GLY A 95 -3.51 12.10 0.13
N GLN A 96 -2.30 11.89 0.67
CA GLN A 96 -1.44 10.79 0.24
C GLN A 96 -2.03 9.42 0.58
N GLY A 97 -2.65 9.26 1.75
CA GLY A 97 -3.30 8.01 2.15
C GLY A 97 -4.43 7.62 1.20
N LEU A 98 -5.31 8.57 0.87
CA LEU A 98 -6.37 8.36 -0.12
C LEU A 98 -5.79 8.04 -1.50
N GLY A 99 -4.78 8.79 -1.96
CA GLY A 99 -4.12 8.55 -3.24
C GLY A 99 -3.48 7.17 -3.35
N PHE A 100 -2.69 6.75 -2.35
CA PHE A 100 -2.04 5.44 -2.33
C PHE A 100 -3.05 4.30 -2.21
N GLY A 101 -4.14 4.49 -1.45
CA GLY A 101 -5.24 3.54 -1.36
C GLY A 101 -5.89 3.28 -2.72
N LEU A 102 -6.24 4.35 -3.44
CA LEU A 102 -6.83 4.24 -4.78
C LEU A 102 -5.86 3.63 -5.80
N ALA A 103 -4.59 4.06 -5.79
CA ALA A 103 -3.57 3.51 -6.67
C ALA A 103 -3.38 2.00 -6.47
N THR A 104 -3.43 1.52 -5.22
CA THR A 104 -3.33 0.10 -4.89
C THR A 104 -4.54 -0.69 -5.37
N LEU A 105 -5.76 -0.15 -5.22
CA LEU A 105 -6.97 -0.78 -5.74
C LEU A 105 -6.93 -0.90 -7.26
N LEU A 106 -6.54 0.18 -7.96
CA LEU A 106 -6.37 0.17 -9.42
C LEU A 106 -5.28 -0.82 -9.86
N ALA A 107 -4.14 -0.86 -9.16
CA ALA A 107 -3.05 -1.78 -9.46
C ALA A 107 -3.50 -3.25 -9.37
N ARG A 108 -4.35 -3.61 -8.40
CA ARG A 108 -4.92 -4.97 -8.30
C ARG A 108 -5.82 -5.31 -9.48
N HIS A 109 -6.65 -4.37 -9.93
CA HIS A 109 -7.52 -4.59 -11.09
C HIS A 109 -6.74 -4.67 -12.41
N LEU A 110 -5.72 -3.83 -12.57
CA LEU A 110 -4.83 -3.84 -13.73
C LEU A 110 -3.95 -5.10 -13.77
N GLY A 111 -3.41 -5.53 -12.62
CA GLY A 111 -2.62 -6.76 -12.50
C GLY A 111 -3.41 -8.04 -12.80
N ALA A 112 -4.74 -8.01 -12.64
CA ALA A 112 -5.63 -9.11 -13.00
C ALA A 112 -6.04 -9.12 -14.50
N GLY A 113 -5.51 -8.21 -15.33
CA GLY A 113 -5.81 -8.12 -16.76
C GLY A 113 -7.21 -7.59 -17.11
N ARG A 114 -7.98 -7.15 -16.10
CA ARG A 114 -9.38 -6.71 -16.27
C ARG A 114 -9.46 -5.21 -16.58
N HIS A 115 -8.87 -4.78 -17.70
CA HIS A 115 -8.79 -3.36 -18.08
C HIS A 115 -10.14 -2.65 -18.19
N SER A 116 -11.18 -3.33 -18.69
CA SER A 116 -12.54 -2.76 -18.77
C SER A 116 -13.13 -2.49 -17.38
N ALA A 117 -13.01 -3.46 -16.47
CA ALA A 117 -13.47 -3.29 -15.09
C ALA A 117 -12.62 -2.27 -14.32
N ALA A 118 -11.32 -2.21 -14.59
CA ALA A 118 -10.42 -1.21 -14.01
C ALA A 118 -10.79 0.21 -14.47
N SER A 119 -11.15 0.39 -15.74
CA SER A 119 -11.59 1.68 -16.28
C SER A 119 -12.91 2.14 -15.67
N ALA A 120 -13.89 1.24 -15.54
CA ALA A 120 -15.16 1.54 -14.87
C ALA A 120 -14.99 1.84 -13.36
N ALA A 121 -14.09 1.10 -12.70
CA ALA A 121 -13.73 1.37 -11.30
C ALA A 121 -12.99 2.71 -11.17
N ALA A 122 -12.07 3.03 -12.09
CA ALA A 122 -11.34 4.29 -12.08
C ALA A 122 -12.28 5.49 -12.32
N SER A 123 -13.24 5.39 -13.23
CA SER A 123 -14.19 6.49 -13.50
C SER A 123 -15.12 6.74 -12.31
N THR A 124 -15.62 5.68 -11.68
CA THR A 124 -16.46 5.79 -10.47
C THR A 124 -15.69 6.36 -9.29
N VAL A 125 -14.46 5.89 -9.08
CA VAL A 125 -13.54 6.44 -8.07
C VAL A 125 -13.23 7.91 -8.36
N PHE A 126 -12.96 8.28 -9.61
CA PHE A 126 -12.67 9.66 -9.98
C PHE A 126 -13.87 10.58 -9.78
N ALA A 127 -15.07 10.12 -10.17
CA ALA A 127 -16.33 10.83 -9.96
C ALA A 127 -16.64 11.06 -8.47
N ALA A 128 -16.22 10.14 -7.58
CA ALA A 128 -16.34 10.32 -6.13
C ALA A 128 -15.18 11.13 -5.52
N ALA A 129 -13.97 11.02 -6.09
CA ALA A 129 -12.78 11.70 -5.60
C ALA A 129 -12.82 13.22 -5.86
N VAL A 130 -13.42 13.66 -6.97
CA VAL A 130 -13.58 15.10 -7.27
C VAL A 130 -14.42 15.84 -6.22
N PRO A 131 -15.67 15.42 -5.90
CA PRO A 131 -16.47 16.09 -4.88
C PRO A 131 -15.89 15.92 -3.48
N LEU A 132 -15.28 14.76 -3.17
CA LEU A 132 -14.62 14.55 -1.89
C LEU A 132 -13.40 15.47 -1.72
N GLY A 133 -12.60 15.61 -2.78
CA GLY A 133 -11.45 16.52 -2.81
C GLY A 133 -11.88 17.98 -2.72
N LEU A 134 -12.97 18.37 -3.39
CA LEU A 134 -13.53 19.71 -3.28
C LEU A 134 -14.06 20.00 -1.88
N ALA A 135 -14.81 19.06 -1.28
CA ALA A 135 -15.29 19.18 0.10
C ALA A 135 -14.13 19.29 1.08
N PHE A 136 -13.06 18.51 0.88
CA PHE A 136 -11.85 18.59 1.68
C PHE A 136 -11.10 19.90 1.50
N ALA A 137 -10.98 20.42 0.27
CA ALA A 137 -10.37 21.72 -0.01
C ALA A 137 -11.15 22.86 0.67
N LEU A 138 -12.48 22.83 0.62
CA LEU A 138 -13.34 23.78 1.33
C LEU A 138 -13.20 23.66 2.85
N ALA A 139 -13.13 22.44 3.38
CA ALA A 139 -12.91 22.20 4.81
C ALA A 139 -11.57 22.78 5.28
N VAL A 140 -10.49 22.56 4.52
CA VAL A 140 -9.17 23.15 4.82
C VAL A 140 -9.24 24.67 4.76
N HIS A 141 -9.90 25.25 3.76
CA HIS A 141 -10.06 26.70 3.65
C HIS A 141 -10.78 27.30 4.85
N LEU A 142 -11.77 26.60 5.42
CA LEU A 142 -12.50 27.01 6.63
C LEU A 142 -11.67 26.85 7.91
N VAL A 143 -10.74 25.90 7.95
CA VAL A 143 -9.86 25.65 9.11
C VAL A 143 -8.73 26.69 9.20
N ILE A 144 -8.30 27.27 8.08
CA ILE A 144 -7.25 28.31 8.05
C ILE A 144 -7.60 29.55 8.91
N PRO A 145 -8.77 30.21 8.78
CA PRO A 145 -9.09 31.36 9.63
C PRO A 145 -9.15 30.99 11.12
N PHE A 146 -9.65 29.81 11.45
CA PHE A 146 -9.68 29.31 12.83
C PHE A 146 -8.26 29.09 13.41
N TYR A 147 -7.32 28.60 12.60
CA TYR A 147 -5.92 28.44 13.01
C TYR A 147 -5.22 29.78 13.24
N LEU A 148 -5.55 30.82 12.45
CA LEU A 148 -4.97 32.14 12.62
C LEU A 148 -5.49 32.81 13.91
N GLU A 149 -6.77 32.63 14.25
CA GLU A 149 -7.36 33.14 15.50
C GLU A 149 -6.80 32.42 16.74
N GLY A 150 -6.54 31.11 16.65
CA GLY A 150 -5.98 30.32 17.76
C GLY A 150 -4.47 30.49 18.00
N VAL A 151 -3.72 30.99 17.00
CA VAL A 151 -2.27 31.28 17.12
C VAL A 151 -2.00 32.72 17.62
N PHE A 152 -2.95 33.64 17.46
CA PHE A 152 -2.81 35.06 17.83
C PHE A 152 -3.39 35.43 19.22
N ILE A 153 -3.76 34.43 20.03
CA ILE A 153 -4.18 34.52 21.44
C ILE A 153 -3.11 33.91 22.34
#